data_AF-A0A0P7Y2H1-F1
#
_entry.id   AF-A0A0P7Y2H1-F1
#
_cell.length_a   1.000
_cell.length_b   1.000
_cell.length_c   1.000
_cell.angle_alpha   90.00
_cell.angle_beta   90.00
_cell.angle_gamma   90.00
#
_symmetry.space_group_name_H-M   'P 1'
#
loop_
_entity.id
_entity.type
_entity.pdbx_description
1 polymer ?
#
loop_
_entity_poly.entity_id
_entity_poly.type
_entity_poly.pdbx_seq_one_letter_code
_entity_poly.pdbx_strand_id
1 'polypeptide(L)' 'MQSGGCGHTLMGTQSGTLASRNFPNTYPNGTRCEWRLQVPQERTLWLAFGDFDLELTPGCKQGSLTIIPGNAAPSI' A
#
# COMPACT_ATOMS: atom_id res chain seq x y z
N MET A 1 0.27 -0.68 -18.27
CA MET A 1 -0.73 -0.32 -17.24
C MET A 1 0.03 0.31 -16.08
N GLN A 2 0.21 1.63 -16.10
CA GLN A 2 0.85 2.36 -15.00
C GLN A 2 -0.24 3.01 -14.16
N SER A 3 -0.61 2.40 -13.04
CA SER A 3 -1.35 3.11 -11.98
C SER A 3 -0.35 3.63 -10.96
N GLY A 4 0.44 4.62 -11.34
CA GLY A 4 1.27 5.43 -10.44
C GLY A 4 0.40 6.33 -9.56
N GLY A 5 -0.58 5.74 -8.87
CA GLY A 5 -1.66 6.43 -8.18
C GLY A 5 -1.77 5.94 -6.74
N CYS A 6 -1.59 6.88 -5.82
CA CYS A 6 -1.98 6.77 -4.43
C CYS A 6 -3.51 6.82 -4.32
N GLY A 7 -4.14 5.90 -3.58
CA GLY A 7 -5.57 6.04 -3.26
C GLY A 7 -6.53 5.38 -4.26
N HIS A 8 -6.47 4.05 -4.45
CA HIS A 8 -7.44 3.36 -5.31
C HIS A 8 -7.76 1.94 -4.83
N THR A 9 -8.92 1.44 -5.25
CA THR A 9 -9.33 0.05 -5.02
C THR A 9 -8.87 -0.80 -6.20
N LEU A 10 -8.14 -1.87 -5.91
CA LEU A 10 -7.78 -2.89 -6.89
C LEU A 10 -8.64 -4.12 -6.64
N MET A 11 -9.45 -4.47 -7.63
CA MET A 11 -10.28 -5.67 -7.63
C MET A 11 -9.78 -6.61 -8.73
N GLY A 12 -9.50 -7.87 -8.40
CA GLY A 12 -9.24 -8.86 -9.46
C GLY A 12 -8.45 -10.09 -9.05
N THR A 13 -8.16 -10.91 -10.05
CA THR A 13 -7.38 -12.16 -9.98
C THR A 13 -5.97 -12.02 -10.55
N GLN A 14 -5.63 -10.84 -11.09
CA GLN A 14 -4.36 -10.57 -11.75
C GLN A 14 -3.34 -10.01 -10.74
N SER A 15 -2.07 -10.36 -10.92
CA SER A 15 -0.96 -9.76 -10.18
C SER A 15 -0.65 -8.34 -10.69
N GLY A 16 -0.02 -7.54 -9.86
CA GLY A 16 0.37 -6.17 -10.21
C GLY A 16 1.36 -5.60 -9.21
N THR A 17 1.74 -4.35 -9.44
CA THR A 17 2.69 -3.62 -8.59
C THR A 17 2.05 -2.32 -8.12
N LEU A 18 2.18 -2.06 -6.83
CA LEU A 18 1.87 -0.78 -6.21
C LEU A 18 3.17 0.00 -6.00
N ALA A 19 3.10 1.31 -6.13
CA ALA A 19 4.24 2.18 -5.88
C ALA A 19 3.80 3.45 -5.15
N SER A 20 4.73 4.05 -4.41
CA SER A 20 4.53 5.36 -3.81
C SER A 20 4.34 6.43 -4.88
N ARG A 21 3.77 7.59 -4.49
CA ARG A 21 3.74 8.75 -5.40
C ARG A 21 5.17 9.10 -5.79
N ASN A 22 5.38 9.35 -7.08
CA ASN A 22 6.65 9.73 -7.69
C ASN A 22 7.73 8.64 -7.76
N PHE A 23 7.45 7.41 -7.30
CA PHE A 23 8.40 6.30 -7.46
C PHE A 23 8.94 6.24 -8.91
N PRO A 24 10.26 6.13 -9.12
CA PRO A 24 11.30 5.79 -8.15
C PRO A 24 11.87 6.96 -7.32
N ASN A 25 11.34 8.17 -7.46
CA ASN A 25 11.76 9.32 -6.65
C ASN A 25 11.09 9.33 -5.27
N THR A 26 11.63 10.16 -4.37
CA THR A 26 11.10 10.34 -3.01
C THR A 26 9.61 10.73 -3.02
N TYR A 27 8.84 10.10 -2.14
CA TYR A 27 7.44 10.42 -1.95
C TYR A 27 7.28 11.85 -1.39
N PRO A 28 6.25 12.62 -1.81
CA PRO A 28 6.03 13.96 -1.27
C PRO A 28 5.69 13.94 0.23
N ASN A 29 6.14 14.95 0.96
CA ASN A 29 5.71 15.18 2.34
C ASN A 29 4.18 15.32 2.44
N GLY A 30 3.61 14.86 3.55
CA GLY A 30 2.16 14.87 3.77
C GLY A 30 1.38 13.90 2.88
N THR A 31 2.06 12.92 2.25
CA THR A 31 1.39 11.88 1.48
C THR A 31 0.62 10.92 2.38
N ARG A 32 -0.69 10.79 2.14
CA ARG A 32 -1.53 9.77 2.75
C ARG A 32 -2.19 8.94 1.65
N CYS A 33 -1.82 7.66 1.58
CA CYS A 33 -2.34 6.72 0.60
C CYS A 33 -3.11 5.59 1.28
N GLU A 34 -4.20 5.18 0.66
CA GLU A 34 -4.93 3.96 1.02
C GLU A 34 -5.16 3.15 -0.24
N TRP A 35 -4.77 1.88 -0.23
CA TRP A 35 -5.12 0.95 -1.30
C TRP A 35 -5.99 -0.14 -0.71
N ARG A 36 -7.14 -0.39 -1.35
CA ARG A 36 -8.02 -1.50 -0.97
C ARG A 36 -7.82 -2.62 -1.97
N LEU A 37 -7.32 -3.75 -1.48
CA LEU A 37 -7.04 -4.91 -2.31
C LEU A 37 -8.12 -5.97 -2.06
N GLN A 38 -8.83 -6.34 -3.11
CA GLN A 38 -9.90 -7.33 -3.05
C GLN A 38 -9.62 -8.47 -4.03
N VAL A 39 -9.52 -9.68 -3.47
CA VAL A 39 -9.38 -10.94 -4.21
C VAL A 39 -10.61 -11.83 -3.95
N PRO A 40 -10.94 -12.77 -4.85
CA PRO A 40 -11.98 -13.77 -4.58
C PRO A 40 -11.71 -14.56 -3.30
N GLN A 41 -12.77 -15.02 -2.64
CA GLN A 41 -12.72 -15.69 -1.34
C GLN A 41 -11.79 -16.93 -1.30
N GLU A 42 -11.68 -17.64 -2.42
CA GLU A 42 -10.85 -18.84 -2.57
C GLU A 42 -9.38 -18.53 -2.92
N ARG A 43 -8.94 -17.27 -2.78
CA ARG A 43 -7.57 -16.86 -3.11
C ARG A 43 -6.89 -16.14 -1.94
N THR A 44 -5.60 -16.39 -1.81
CA THR A 44 -4.74 -15.68 -0.87
C THR A 44 -3.98 -14.56 -1.59
N LEU A 45 -3.94 -13.39 -0.96
CA LEU A 45 -3.16 -12.26 -1.46
C LEU A 45 -1.72 -12.36 -0.94
N TRP A 46 -0.76 -12.37 -1.86
CA TRP A 46 0.67 -12.32 -1.54
C TRP A 46 1.22 -10.93 -1.81
N LEU A 47 1.87 -10.34 -0.81
CA LEU A 47 2.55 -9.05 -0.92
C LEU A 47 4.06 -9.27 -0.83
N ALA A 48 4.80 -8.63 -1.73
CA ALA A 48 6.24 -8.59 -1.70
C ALA A 48 6.71 -7.15 -1.89
N PHE A 49 7.71 -6.74 -1.12
CA PHE A 49 8.34 -5.44 -1.24
C PHE A 49 9.56 -5.55 -2.15
N GLY A 50 9.47 -4.98 -3.34
CA GLY A 50 10.61 -4.86 -4.25
C GLY A 50 11.55 -3.72 -3.87
N ASP A 51 10.98 -2.63 -3.34
CA ASP A 51 11.68 -1.45 -2.83
C ASP A 51 10.88 -0.91 -1.63
N PHE A 52 11.58 -0.48 -0.57
CA PHE A 52 10.96 0.04 0.64
C PHE A 52 11.87 1.05 1.31
N ASP A 53 11.50 2.32 1.20
CA ASP A 53 12.19 3.44 1.82
C ASP A 53 11.17 4.40 2.47
N LEU A 54 11.31 4.63 3.77
CA LEU A 54 10.45 5.49 4.58
C LEU A 54 11.31 6.27 5.58
N GLU A 55 10.81 7.43 5.98
CA GLU A 55 11.47 8.27 6.97
C GLU A 55 11.62 7.57 8.34
N LEU A 56 12.86 7.34 8.74
CA LEU A 56 13.21 6.63 9.97
C LEU A 56 13.07 7.54 11.19
N THR A 57 11.96 7.37 11.93
CA THR A 57 11.70 8.09 13.18
C THR A 57 11.25 7.14 14.29
N PRO A 58 11.52 7.46 15.57
CA PRO A 58 11.06 6.63 16.68
C PRO A 58 9.53 6.45 16.65
N GLY A 59 9.09 5.19 16.54
CA GLY A 59 7.68 4.84 16.48
C GLY A 59 7.00 5.14 15.13
N CYS A 60 7.75 5.28 14.04
CA CYS A 60 7.23 5.47 12.68
C CYS A 60 6.28 6.69 12.55
N LYS A 61 6.60 7.77 13.27
CA LYS A 61 5.72 8.96 13.39
C LYS A 61 5.65 9.78 12.10
N GLN A 62 6.73 9.82 11.34
CA GLN A 62 6.82 10.62 10.11
C GLN A 62 6.46 9.81 8.86
N GLY A 63 6.94 8.56 8.77
CA GLY A 63 6.62 7.64 7.68
C GLY A 63 6.18 6.28 8.21
N SER A 64 5.06 5.77 7.72
CA SER A 64 4.59 4.42 8.03
C SER A 64 3.86 3.80 6.85
N LEU A 65 3.97 2.47 6.73
CA LEU A 65 3.11 1.64 5.91
C LEU A 65 2.40 0.64 6.82
N THR A 66 1.08 0.67 6.80
CA THR A 66 0.26 -0.23 7.60
C THR A 66 -0.53 -1.17 6.68
N ILE A 67 -0.44 -2.48 6.94
CA ILE A 67 -1.25 -3.49 6.27
C ILE A 67 -2.35 -3.91 7.23
N ILE A 68 -3.60 -3.67 6.85
CA ILE A 68 -4.78 -3.99 7.67
C ILE A 68 -5.50 -5.18 7.00
N PRO A 69 -5.67 -6.32 7.70
CA PRO A 69 -6.49 -7.42 7.19
C PRO A 69 -7.93 -6.95 6.97
N GLY A 70 -8.54 -7.31 5.84
CA GLY A 70 -9.93 -6.88 5.53
C GLY A 70 -10.98 -7.42 6.50
N ASN A 71 -10.66 -8.46 7.27
CA ASN A 71 -11.50 -9.02 8.33
C ASN A 71 -11.20 -8.43 9.73
N ALA A 72 -10.18 -7.58 9.87
CA ALA A 72 -9.94 -6.84 11.10
C ALA A 72 -10.86 -5.61 11.09
N ALA A 73 -11.82 -5.54 12.02
CA ALA A 73 -12.52 -4.29 12.27
C ALA A 73 -11.48 -3.20 12.61
N PRO A 74 -11.60 -1.97 12.07
CA PRO A 74 -10.68 -0.91 12.43
C PRO A 74 -10.76 -0.71 13.94
N SER A 75 -9.65 -0.99 14.63
CA SER A 75 -9.53 -0.71 16.05
C SER A 75 -9.41 0.81 16.17
N ILE A 76 -10.57 1.46 16.40
CA ILE A 76 -10.69 2.88 16.72
C ILE A 76 -10.29 3.09 18.18
#